data_AF-A0A2V6UWS1-F1
#
_entry.id   AF-A0A2V6UWS1-F1
#
_cell.length_a   1.000
_cell.length_b   1.000
_cell.length_c   1.000
_cell.angle_alpha   90.00
_cell.angle_beta   90.00
_cell.angle_gamma   90.00
#
_symmetry.space_group_name_H-M   'P 1'
#
loop_
_entity.id
_entity.type
_entity.pdbx_description
1 polymer ?
#
loop_
_entity_poly.entity_id
_entity_poly.type
_entity_poly.pdbx_seq_one_letter_code
_entity_poly.pdbx_strand_id
1 'polypeptide(L)'
;MTDYTRDTPALGRTYCPGCEPETDPTLEILDVRWCDAHALQHGGADDSLVSATAYLLGSVEAGGDDNRRWCEILHRRRLEPHAPASRG
;
A
#
# COMPACT_ATOMS: atom_id res chain seq x y z
N MET A 1 0.66 18.05 21.86
CA MET A 1 -0.57 17.84 21.06
C MET A 1 -0.29 16.57 20.27
N THR A 2 -0.91 15.45 20.65
CA THR A 2 -0.73 14.17 19.94
C THR A 2 -1.44 14.28 18.61
N ASP A 3 -0.66 14.24 17.53
CA ASP A 3 -1.17 14.18 16.17
C ASP A 3 -1.82 12.80 16.00
N TYR A 4 -3.16 12.78 15.97
CA TYR A 4 -3.92 11.56 15.82
C TYR A 4 -4.14 11.37 14.33
N THR A 5 -3.24 10.63 13.67
CA THR A 5 -3.46 10.22 12.29
C THR A 5 -4.71 9.36 12.27
N ARG A 6 -5.74 9.79 11.53
CA ARG A 6 -6.95 8.99 11.36
C ARG A 6 -6.57 7.69 10.66
N ASP A 7 -6.97 6.56 11.23
CA ASP A 7 -6.78 5.25 10.60
C ASP A 7 -7.37 5.25 9.18
N THR A 8 -6.61 4.66 8.24
CA THR A 8 -7.08 4.45 6.88
C THR A 8 -8.32 3.54 6.92
N PRO A 9 -9.43 3.93 6.29
CA PRO A 9 -10.61 3.07 6.24
C PRO A 9 -10.27 1.76 5.52
N ALA A 10 -10.75 0.63 6.07
CA ALA A 10 -10.64 -0.66 5.40
C ALA A 10 -11.47 -0.63 4.11
N LEU A 11 -10.79 -0.69 2.96
CA LEU A 11 -11.42 -0.71 1.64
C LEU A 11 -11.65 -2.14 1.14
N GLY A 12 -10.92 -3.11 1.70
CA GLY A 12 -11.03 -4.51 1.33
C GLY A 12 -12.08 -5.25 2.15
N ARG A 13 -12.75 -6.21 1.52
CA ARG A 13 -13.52 -7.21 2.28
C ARG A 13 -12.56 -8.28 2.80
N THR A 14 -12.87 -8.84 3.96
CA THR A 14 -12.16 -10.02 4.45
C THR A 14 -12.53 -11.23 3.59
N TYR A 15 -11.54 -12.03 3.18
CA TYR A 15 -11.78 -13.29 2.48
C TYR A 15 -10.84 -14.40 2.97
N CYS A 16 -11.36 -15.63 2.95
CA CYS A 16 -10.57 -16.82 3.20
C CYS A 16 -10.35 -17.58 1.89
N PRO A 17 -9.09 -17.81 1.46
CA PRO A 17 -8.80 -18.55 0.23
C PRO A 17 -9.36 -19.98 0.21
N GLY A 18 -9.52 -20.61 1.38
CA GLY A 18 -10.15 -21.93 1.47
C GLY A 18 -11.67 -21.90 1.28
N CYS A 19 -12.35 -20.84 1.73
CA CYS A 19 -13.81 -20.71 1.57
C CYS A 19 -14.18 -20.27 0.14
N GLU A 20 -13.36 -19.40 -0.44
CA GLU A 20 -13.61 -18.78 -1.74
C GLU A 20 -12.38 -18.97 -2.66
N PRO A 21 -12.08 -20.21 -3.11
CA PRO A 21 -10.86 -20.50 -3.86
C PRO A 21 -10.84 -19.90 -5.27
N GLU A 22 -12.02 -19.65 -5.84
CA GLU A 22 -12.18 -19.10 -7.20
C GLU A 22 -12.18 -17.56 -7.21
N THR A 23 -11.99 -16.93 -6.06
CA THR A 23 -11.92 -15.47 -5.97
C THR A 23 -10.69 -14.96 -6.72
N ASP A 24 -10.90 -14.09 -7.71
CA ASP A 24 -9.84 -13.42 -8.44
C ASP A 24 -9.40 -12.14 -7.70
N PRO A 25 -8.20 -12.12 -7.08
CA PRO A 25 -7.71 -10.97 -6.33
C PRO A 25 -7.37 -9.77 -7.21
N THR A 26 -7.43 -9.92 -8.55
CA THR A 26 -7.22 -8.80 -9.47
C THR A 26 -8.48 -7.95 -9.69
N LEU A 27 -9.66 -8.47 -9.30
CA LEU A 27 -10.95 -7.81 -9.53
C LEU A 27 -11.47 -7.02 -8.33
N GLU A 28 -10.95 -7.26 -7.13
CA GLU A 28 -11.39 -6.64 -5.88
C GLU A 28 -10.24 -6.45 -4.89
N ILE A 29 -10.42 -5.51 -3.94
CA ILE A 29 -9.49 -5.33 -2.83
C ILE A 29 -9.86 -6.34 -1.74
N LEU A 30 -8.91 -7.16 -1.36
CA LEU A 30 -9.13 -8.31 -0.49
C LEU A 30 -8.16 -8.35 0.68
N ASP A 31 -8.71 -8.40 1.88
CA ASP A 31 -7.96 -8.64 3.11
C ASP A 31 -7.94 -10.16 3.38
N VAL A 32 -6.81 -10.81 3.08
CA VAL A 32 -6.62 -12.26 3.28
C VAL A 32 -6.69 -12.59 4.77
N ARG A 33 -7.67 -13.40 5.17
CA ARG A 33 -7.74 -13.98 6.52
C ARG A 33 -8.22 -15.44 6.45
N TRP A 34 -7.41 -16.34 7.00
CA TRP A 34 -7.79 -17.74 7.13
C TRP A 34 -8.82 -17.91 8.25
N CYS A 35 -9.94 -18.58 7.94
CA CYS A 35 -10.92 -18.96 8.96
C CYS A 35 -10.41 -20.17 9.74
N ASP A 36 -11.03 -20.47 10.89
CA ASP A 36 -10.61 -21.57 11.75
C ASP A 36 -10.60 -22.94 11.04
N ALA A 37 -11.54 -23.16 10.12
CA ALA A 37 -11.61 -24.40 9.33
C ALA A 37 -10.47 -24.54 8.31
N HIS A 38 -9.88 -23.43 7.88
CA HIS A 38 -8.77 -23.38 6.92
C HIS A 38 -7.51 -22.79 7.57
N ALA A 39 -7.39 -22.86 8.89
CA ALA A 39 -6.22 -22.33 9.58
C ALA A 39 -4.95 -22.99 9.02
N LEU A 40 -3.95 -22.17 8.70
CA LEU A 40 -2.66 -22.66 8.28
C LEU A 40 -2.00 -23.40 9.45
N GLN A 41 -1.33 -24.51 9.14
CA GLN A 41 -0.47 -25.16 10.10
C GLN A 41 0.80 -24.34 10.26
N HIS A 42 1.19 -24.07 11.50
CA HIS A 42 2.44 -23.38 11.84
C HIS A 42 3.45 -24.37 12.44
N GLY A 43 4.74 -24.03 12.37
CA GLY A 43 5.84 -24.85 12.88
C GLY A 43 6.30 -25.92 11.89
N GLY A 44 6.02 -25.75 10.59
CA GLY A 44 6.50 -26.64 9.55
C GLY A 44 8.02 -26.50 9.30
N ALA A 45 8.59 -27.45 8.56
CA ALA A 45 9.99 -27.37 8.15
C ALA A 45 10.27 -26.07 7.38
N ASP A 46 9.34 -25.64 6.52
CA ASP A 46 9.46 -24.39 5.77
C ASP A 46 9.45 -23.15 6.66
N ASP A 47 8.66 -23.14 7.74
CA ASP A 47 8.64 -22.02 8.71
C ASP A 47 10.01 -21.86 9.39
N SER A 48 10.71 -22.97 9.64
CA SER A 48 12.05 -22.95 10.26
C SER A 48 13.13 -22.37 9.34
N LEU A 49 12.88 -22.31 8.03
CA LEU A 49 13.78 -21.70 7.05
C LEU A 49 13.64 -20.18 7.00
N VAL A 50 12.52 -19.63 7.49
CA VAL A 50 12.25 -18.20 7.48
C VAL A 50 12.80 -17.56 8.75
N SER A 51 13.94 -16.88 8.65
CA SER A 51 14.43 -15.99 9.70
C SER A 51 13.76 -14.63 9.56
N ALA A 52 12.82 -14.31 10.46
CA ALA A 52 12.26 -12.96 10.54
C ALA A 52 13.28 -12.01 11.22
N THR A 53 14.05 -11.28 10.43
CA THR A 53 14.76 -10.09 10.93
C THR A 53 13.70 -9.03 11.19
N ALA A 54 13.22 -8.93 12.43
CA ALA A 54 12.35 -7.84 12.84
C ALA A 54 13.14 -6.53 12.73
N TYR A 55 13.04 -5.84 11.59
CA TYR A 55 13.34 -4.43 11.52
C TYR A 55 12.24 -3.71 12.32
N LEU A 56 12.45 -3.60 13.63
CA LEU A 56 11.71 -2.69 14.52
C LEU A 56 12.03 -1.21 14.20
N LEU A 57 12.18 -0.85 12.93
CA LEU A 57 12.09 0.55 12.52
C LEU A 57 10.63 0.82 12.20
N GLY A 58 9.91 1.22 13.25
CA GLY A 58 8.62 1.86 13.09
C GLY A 58 8.72 2.96 12.04
N SER A 59 7.76 2.96 11.12
CA SER A 59 7.42 4.09 10.26
C SER A 59 8.62 4.91 9.80
N VAL A 60 9.45 4.36 8.90
CA VAL A 60 10.11 5.25 7.93
C VAL A 60 9.00 5.79 7.03
N GLU A 61 8.32 6.82 7.52
CA GLU A 61 7.50 7.69 6.71
C GLU A 61 8.38 8.09 5.54
N ALA A 62 8.04 7.64 4.34
CA ALA A 62 8.73 8.08 3.14
C ALA A 62 8.54 9.60 3.11
N GLY A 63 9.54 10.37 3.56
CA GLY A 63 9.46 11.82 3.85
C GLY A 63 9.17 12.71 2.64
N GLY A 64 8.72 12.12 1.54
CA GLY A 64 8.26 12.76 0.32
C GLY A 64 9.37 13.41 -0.49
N ASP A 65 10.63 13.42 -0.01
CA ASP A 65 11.76 14.06 -0.69
C ASP A 65 12.03 13.44 -2.07
N ASP A 66 12.05 12.11 -2.14
CA ASP A 66 12.22 11.41 -3.41
C ASP A 66 11.04 11.69 -4.34
N ASN A 67 9.81 11.67 -3.82
CA ASN A 67 8.61 11.99 -4.60
C ASN A 67 8.62 13.43 -5.13
N ARG A 68 9.06 14.42 -4.33
CA ARG A 68 9.21 15.82 -4.75
C ARG A 68 10.20 15.96 -5.91
N ARG A 69 11.35 15.30 -5.83
CA ARG A 69 12.35 15.27 -6.92
C ARG A 69 11.80 14.65 -8.19
N TRP A 70 11.02 13.58 -8.07
CA TRP A 70 10.33 12.98 -9.23
C TRP A 70 9.30 13.92 -9.84
N CYS A 71 8.49 14.60 -9.02
CA CYS A 71 7.54 15.61 -9.47
C CYS A 71 8.20 16.76 -10.25
N GLU A 72 9.35 17.27 -9.79
CA GLU A 72 10.11 18.32 -10.48
C GLU A 72 10.60 17.92 -11.87
N ILE A 73 10.84 16.62 -12.11
CA ILE A 73 11.28 16.10 -13.40
C ILE A 73 10.06 15.88 -14.31
N LEU A 74 9.02 15.23 -13.79
CA LEU A 74 7.84 14.82 -14.54
C LEU A 74 6.93 16.01 -14.91
N HIS A 75 6.82 17.02 -14.05
CA HIS A 75 5.98 18.19 -14.28
C HIS A 75 6.73 19.36 -14.96
N ARG A 76 8.04 19.24 -15.20
CA ARG A 76 8.86 20.30 -15.82
C ARG A 76 8.40 20.72 -17.23
N ARG A 77 7.59 19.91 -17.91
CA ARG A 77 7.14 20.14 -19.29
C ARG A 77 5.73 20.76 -19.42
N ARG A 78 5.20 21.45 -18.40
CA ARG A 78 3.95 22.23 -18.53
C ARG A 78 4.07 23.68 -18.04
N LEU A 79 5.16 24.35 -18.41
CA LEU A 79 5.16 25.81 -18.52
C LEU A 79 5.32 26.19 -19.98
N GLU A 80 4.30 25.88 -20.79
CA GLU A 80 4.07 26.68 -21.99
C GLU A 80 3.69 28.09 -21.50
N PRO A 81 4.39 29.15 -21.91
CA PRO A 81 4.04 30.50 -21.51
C PRO A 81 2.64 30.81 -22.03
N HIS A 82 1.71 31.11 -21.12
CA HIS A 82 0.45 31.73 -21.50
C HIS A 82 0.80 33.08 -22.16
N ALA A 83 0.61 33.19 -23.47
CA ALA A 83 0.79 34.45 -24.19
C ALA A 83 -0.05 35.54 -23.50
N PRO A 84 0.49 36.76 -23.28
CA PRO A 84 -0.29 37.82 -22.68
C PRO A 84 -1.44 38.19 -23.61
N ALA A 85 -2.67 38.13 -23.08
CA ALA A 85 -3.86 38.57 -23.79
C ALA A 85 -3.71 40.06 -24.16
N SER A 86 -3.72 40.35 -25.46
CA SER A 86 -3.84 41.71 -25.97
C SER A 86 -5.18 42.29 -25.53
N ARG A 87 -5.16 43.36 -24.73
CA ARG A 87 -6.33 44.19 -24.46
C ARG A 87 -6.67 44.98 -25.73
N GLY A 88 -7.84 44.71 -26.30
CA GLY A 88 -8.56 45.62 -27.19
C GLY A 88 -9.51 46.50 -26.40
#